data_AF-A0A6C0FFP8-F1
#
_entry.id   AF-A0A6C0FFP8-F1
#
_cell.length_a   1.000
_cell.length_b   1.000
_cell.length_c   1.000
_cell.angle_alpha   90.00
_cell.angle_beta   90.00
_cell.angle_gamma   90.00
#
_symmetry.space_group_name_H-M   'P 1'
#
loop_
_entity.id
_entity.type
_entity.pdbx_description
1 polymer ?
#
loop_
_entity_poly.entity_id
_entity_poly.type
_entity_poly.pdbx_seq_one_letter_code
_entity_poly.pdbx_strand_id
1 'polypeptide(L)'
;MDTFESYFEKLDEMYVTEERVKTCCELEENYCVSEGVIICKSCSNVINNIVDSPEWRNYKSSSGNPTRCGMPSNNLLPESSLGTSIATRGYNVKMKKVDQYQKWNSMPYKERSLYKVFNDIDAKCKSNNLPPIIGNTAKSFYRTISETKISRGKNRIGIIAACVYHACKECNVPRSTSELAHSFDIDSKIMTKGCKNFTEIIRMSNIDKSRIQSHKSITIGDFIERFCHKLDIKNIKHIKKLCSLCETLGLSNDNTPPAMASGCIYLYCKRLNIDKSKKNISEVCKISEVTINKCFKKIENNEKIEEYLLTIDKS
;
A
#
# COMPACT_ATOMS: atom_id res chain seq x y z
N MET A 1 13.43 62.65 -26.55
CA MET A 1 12.39 62.21 -25.61
C MET A 1 12.39 60.70 -25.74
N ASP A 2 13.27 60.05 -25.00
CA ASP A 2 13.42 58.60 -25.05
C ASP A 2 12.10 58.01 -24.58
N THR A 3 11.39 57.36 -25.50
CA THR A 3 10.07 56.82 -25.24
C THR A 3 10.19 55.70 -24.21
N PHE A 4 9.24 55.68 -23.28
CA PHE A 4 9.14 54.69 -22.20
C PHE A 4 9.15 53.24 -22.73
N GLU A 5 8.73 53.02 -23.99
CA GLU A 5 8.83 51.75 -24.71
C GLU A 5 10.27 51.26 -24.94
N SER A 6 11.23 52.15 -25.22
CA SER A 6 12.64 51.75 -25.43
C SER A 6 13.31 51.22 -24.15
N TYR A 7 12.77 51.57 -22.99
CA TYR A 7 13.22 51.06 -21.70
C TYR A 7 12.70 49.64 -21.45
N PHE A 8 11.50 49.31 -21.93
CA PHE A 8 10.93 47.96 -21.83
C PHE A 8 11.65 46.97 -22.77
N GLU A 9 12.00 47.39 -23.99
CA GLU A 9 12.78 46.55 -24.92
C GLU A 9 14.18 46.22 -24.36
N LYS A 10 14.85 47.17 -23.70
CA LYS A 10 16.13 46.91 -23.02
C LYS A 10 16.00 46.02 -21.80
N LEU A 11 14.87 46.06 -21.10
CA LEU A 11 14.63 45.16 -19.96
C LEU A 11 14.49 43.72 -20.44
N ASP A 12 13.81 43.47 -21.57
CA ASP A 12 13.68 42.13 -22.15
C ASP A 12 15.03 41.57 -22.64
N GLU A 13 15.96 42.41 -23.15
CA GLU A 13 17.33 41.99 -23.48
C GLU A 13 18.17 41.61 -22.24
N MET A 14 17.89 42.22 -21.07
CA MET A 14 18.59 41.91 -19.82
C MET A 14 18.14 40.59 -19.16
N TYR A 15 17.03 40.01 -19.60
CA TYR A 15 16.51 38.72 -19.12
C TYR A 15 16.86 37.54 -20.05
N VAL A 16 17.88 37.65 -20.90
CA VAL A 16 18.49 36.47 -21.51
C VAL A 16 19.29 35.74 -20.43
N THR A 17 18.61 34.92 -19.62
CA THR A 17 19.29 33.89 -18.84
C THR A 17 19.88 32.92 -19.85
N GLU A 18 21.17 33.05 -20.15
CA GLU A 18 21.89 31.99 -20.87
C GLU A 18 21.68 30.70 -20.08
N GLU A 19 20.87 29.78 -20.61
CA GLU A 19 20.76 28.44 -20.06
C GLU A 19 22.13 27.80 -20.23
N ARG A 20 22.95 27.88 -19.17
CA ARG A 20 24.28 27.28 -19.15
C ARG A 20 24.12 25.81 -19.53
N VAL A 21 24.65 25.43 -20.69
CA VAL A 21 24.64 24.04 -21.15
C VAL A 21 25.36 23.23 -20.08
N LYS A 22 24.60 22.42 -19.35
CA LYS A 22 25.15 21.59 -18.28
C LYS A 22 26.20 20.67 -18.88
N THR A 23 27.41 20.73 -18.33
CA THR A 23 28.47 19.81 -18.72
C THR A 23 28.07 18.38 -18.31
N CYS A 24 28.64 17.37 -18.98
CA CYS A 24 28.29 15.97 -18.68
C CYS A 24 28.50 15.59 -17.19
N CYS A 25 29.38 16.28 -16.47
CA CYS A 25 29.65 16.11 -15.04
C CYS A 25 28.60 16.75 -14.11
N GLU A 26 27.74 17.64 -14.60
CA GLU A 26 26.69 18.31 -13.81
C GLU A 26 25.33 17.56 -13.90
N LEU A 27 25.28 16.46 -14.66
CA LEU A 27 24.09 15.62 -14.81
C LEU A 27 24.15 14.44 -13.83
N GLU A 28 23.23 14.39 -12.87
CA GLU A 28 23.16 13.33 -11.84
C GLU A 28 23.01 11.92 -12.44
N GLU A 29 22.38 11.79 -13.61
CA GLU A 29 22.21 10.51 -14.32
C GLU A 29 23.55 9.86 -14.71
N ASN A 30 24.58 10.69 -14.93
CA ASN A 30 25.92 10.27 -15.31
C ASN A 30 26.77 9.87 -14.09
N TYR A 31 26.26 9.99 -12.86
CA TYR A 31 27.06 9.69 -11.67
C TYR A 31 27.16 8.18 -11.49
N CYS A 32 28.37 7.69 -11.25
CA CYS A 32 28.65 6.29 -10.96
C CYS A 32 29.62 6.21 -9.79
N VAL A 33 29.38 5.30 -8.85
CA VAL A 33 30.30 5.04 -7.74
C VAL A 33 31.27 3.95 -8.17
N SER A 34 32.56 4.29 -8.21
CA SER A 34 33.65 3.34 -8.46
C SER A 34 34.76 3.59 -7.45
N GLU A 35 35.27 2.53 -6.83
CA GLU A 35 36.42 2.59 -5.90
C GLU A 35 36.32 3.63 -4.75
N GLY A 36 35.11 3.98 -4.32
CA GLY A 36 34.91 4.97 -3.25
C GLY A 36 34.96 6.43 -3.71
N VAL A 37 34.87 6.68 -5.02
CA VAL A 37 34.70 8.01 -5.61
C VAL A 37 33.50 8.02 -6.57
N ILE A 38 32.90 9.20 -6.77
CA ILE A 38 31.84 9.44 -7.75
C ILE A 38 32.51 9.89 -9.04
N ILE A 39 32.38 9.09 -10.10
CA ILE A 39 32.90 9.34 -11.44
C ILE A 39 31.75 9.61 -12.42
N CYS A 40 32.03 10.41 -13.46
CA CYS A 40 31.13 10.60 -14.58
C CYS A 40 31.21 9.42 -15.55
N LYS A 41 30.10 8.76 -15.88
CA LYS A 41 30.06 7.64 -16.86
C LYS A 41 30.52 8.05 -18.25
N SER A 42 30.27 9.30 -18.65
CA SER A 42 30.50 9.76 -20.02
C SER A 42 31.93 10.24 -20.27
N CYS A 43 32.56 10.88 -19.29
CA CYS A 43 33.92 11.43 -19.43
C CYS A 43 34.94 10.82 -18.45
N SER A 44 34.53 9.89 -17.59
CA SER A 44 35.36 9.25 -16.55
C SER A 44 36.04 10.22 -15.58
N ASN A 45 35.62 11.48 -15.54
CA ASN A 45 36.19 12.46 -14.64
C ASN A 45 35.68 12.24 -13.21
N VAL A 46 36.52 12.51 -12.22
CA VAL A 46 36.15 12.42 -10.80
C VAL A 46 35.33 13.65 -10.44
N ILE A 47 34.09 13.43 -10.02
CA ILE A 47 33.13 14.48 -9.64
C ILE A 47 33.30 14.77 -8.15
N ASN A 48 33.31 13.73 -7.32
CA ASN A 48 33.40 13.88 -5.87
C ASN A 48 34.09 12.68 -5.23
N ASN A 49 34.80 12.93 -4.13
CA ASN A 49 35.59 11.93 -3.42
C ASN A 49 34.86 11.40 -2.17
N ILE A 50 33.66 11.91 -1.91
CA ILE A 50 32.82 11.54 -0.78
C ILE A 50 31.65 10.72 -1.33
N VAL A 51 31.54 9.47 -0.89
CA VAL A 51 30.41 8.61 -1.19
C VAL A 51 29.45 8.67 0.00
N ASP A 52 28.23 9.17 -0.23
CA ASP A 52 27.16 9.24 0.79
C ASP A 52 26.50 7.86 1.05
N SER A 53 27.24 6.77 0.81
CA SER A 53 26.75 5.43 1.04
C SER A 53 27.10 4.99 2.47
N PRO A 54 26.12 4.59 3.27
CA PRO A 54 26.35 4.17 4.65
C PRO A 54 27.19 2.89 4.72
N GLU A 55 28.29 2.94 5.47
CA GLU A 55 29.25 1.84 5.68
C GLU A 55 28.75 0.85 6.75
N TRP A 56 27.61 0.20 6.52
CA TRP A 56 27.07 -0.85 7.40
C TRP A 56 27.75 -2.22 7.24
N ARG A 57 28.58 -2.40 6.20
CA ARG A 57 29.23 -3.68 5.91
C ARG A 57 30.48 -3.86 6.76
N ASN A 58 30.45 -4.86 7.63
CA ASN A 58 31.62 -5.37 8.34
C ASN A 58 32.06 -6.70 7.71
N TYR A 59 33.31 -6.78 7.27
CA TYR A 59 33.92 -8.00 6.72
C TYR A 59 34.70 -8.82 7.76
N LYS A 60 34.80 -8.37 9.01
CA LYS A 60 35.48 -9.09 10.09
C LYS A 60 34.53 -10.06 10.80
N SER A 61 34.95 -11.31 11.00
CA SER A 61 34.24 -12.35 11.77
C SER A 61 34.33 -12.18 13.30
N SER A 62 34.56 -10.96 13.78
CA SER A 62 34.68 -10.66 15.21
C SER A 62 33.30 -10.40 15.83
N SER A 63 33.11 -10.81 17.08
CA SER A 63 31.85 -10.72 17.84
C SER A 63 31.37 -9.30 18.18
N GLY A 64 32.09 -8.26 17.76
CA GLY A 64 31.66 -6.87 17.84
C GLY A 64 31.55 -6.31 16.43
N ASN A 65 30.42 -5.66 16.12
CA ASN A 65 30.18 -5.03 14.82
C ASN A 65 30.83 -3.63 14.81
N PRO A 66 32.00 -3.42 14.20
CA PRO A 66 32.72 -2.16 14.20
C PRO A 66 32.25 -1.28 13.02
N THR A 67 30.96 -1.31 12.72
CA THR A 67 30.37 -0.49 11.64
C THR A 67 30.46 0.97 12.04
N ARG A 68 30.95 1.82 11.13
CA ARG A 68 31.09 3.27 11.36
C ARG A 68 29.73 3.96 11.52
N CYS A 69 28.69 3.39 10.90
CA CYS A 69 27.33 3.91 10.95
C CYS A 69 26.53 3.30 12.11
N GLY A 70 25.66 4.12 12.71
CA GLY A 70 24.71 3.68 13.73
C GLY A 70 23.56 2.82 13.18
N MET A 71 22.67 2.41 14.09
CA MET A 71 21.45 1.67 13.75
C MET A 71 20.52 2.54 12.88
N PRO A 72 19.85 1.99 11.85
CA PRO A 72 18.90 2.75 11.05
C PRO A 72 17.76 3.30 11.92
N SER A 73 17.44 4.58 11.72
CA SER A 73 16.31 5.24 12.39
C SER A 73 15.00 4.89 11.72
N ASN A 74 13.94 4.75 12.50
CA ASN A 74 12.60 4.58 11.96
C ASN A 74 11.97 5.95 11.72
N ASN A 75 11.80 6.33 10.45
CA ASN A 75 11.19 7.60 10.08
C ASN A 75 9.78 7.78 10.65
N LEU A 76 9.03 6.69 10.91
CA LEU A 76 7.68 6.72 11.49
C LEU A 76 7.65 6.99 13.00
N LEU A 77 8.79 6.81 13.68
CA LEU A 77 8.95 6.96 15.13
C LEU A 77 10.27 7.71 15.42
N PRO A 78 10.39 8.98 15.01
CA PRO A 78 11.65 9.71 15.06
C PRO A 78 12.16 9.94 16.48
N GLU A 79 11.30 10.26 17.45
CA GLU A 79 11.74 10.61 18.81
C GLU A 79 12.28 9.36 19.54
N SER A 80 11.60 8.23 19.40
CA SER A 80 12.03 6.94 19.97
C SER A 80 13.26 6.37 19.27
N SER A 81 13.53 6.75 18.01
CA SER A 81 14.67 6.23 17.25
C SER A 81 16.02 6.80 17.69
N LEU A 82 16.03 7.92 18.41
CA LEU A 82 17.24 8.57 18.91
C LEU A 82 17.68 8.04 20.29
N GLY A 83 16.86 7.18 20.92
CA GLY A 83 17.11 6.64 22.25
C GLY A 83 18.09 5.46 22.25
N THR A 84 18.93 5.38 23.27
CA THR A 84 19.71 4.17 23.59
C THR A 84 18.92 3.26 24.55
N SER A 85 19.36 2.01 24.71
CA SER A 85 18.83 1.08 25.71
C SER A 85 19.94 0.57 26.62
N ILE A 86 19.70 0.52 27.93
CA ILE A 86 20.62 0.02 28.96
C ILE A 86 20.17 -1.40 29.27
N ALA A 87 20.92 -2.38 28.77
CA ALA A 87 20.68 -3.77 29.12
C ALA A 87 21.42 -4.12 30.41
N THR A 88 20.70 -4.65 31.41
CA THR A 88 21.35 -5.22 32.60
C THR A 88 21.84 -6.63 32.30
N ARG A 89 23.15 -6.88 32.44
CA ARG A 89 23.73 -8.24 32.43
C ARG A 89 24.04 -8.67 33.87
N GLY A 90 23.57 -9.85 34.27
CA GLY A 90 23.77 -10.39 35.61
C GLY A 90 22.78 -9.89 36.68
N TYR A 91 23.01 -10.25 37.94
CA TYR A 91 22.10 -9.95 39.06
C TYR A 91 22.55 -8.69 39.82
N ASN A 92 22.39 -7.51 39.20
CA ASN A 92 22.60 -6.23 39.89
C ASN A 92 21.26 -5.50 40.09
N VAL A 93 20.77 -5.45 41.33
CA VAL A 93 19.48 -4.86 41.70
C VAL A 93 19.43 -3.36 41.40
N LYS A 94 20.54 -2.63 41.58
CA LYS A 94 20.58 -1.18 41.27
C LYS A 94 20.46 -0.95 39.76
N MET A 95 21.16 -1.75 38.97
CA MET A 95 21.08 -1.65 37.51
C MET A 95 19.70 -2.04 36.97
N LYS A 96 19.03 -3.03 37.59
CA LYS A 96 17.62 -3.36 37.27
C LYS A 96 16.68 -2.17 37.45
N LYS A 97 16.89 -1.34 38.50
CA LYS A 97 16.10 -0.11 38.69
C LYS A 97 16.36 0.90 37.58
N VAL A 98 17.63 1.09 37.19
CA VAL A 98 18.01 2.00 36.09
C VAL A 98 17.39 1.57 34.76
N ASP A 99 17.48 0.28 34.41
CA ASP A 99 16.82 -0.29 33.22
C ASP A 99 15.30 -0.07 33.26
N GLN A 100 14.66 -0.27 34.41
CA GLN A 100 13.24 -0.01 34.58
C GLN A 100 12.87 1.47 34.37
N TYR A 101 13.62 2.41 34.98
CA TYR A 101 13.39 3.84 34.78
C TYR A 101 13.58 4.26 33.33
N GLN A 102 14.57 3.70 32.64
CA GLN A 102 14.78 3.98 31.23
C GLN A 102 13.62 3.44 30.39
N LYS A 103 13.17 2.20 30.59
CA LYS A 103 12.02 1.61 29.86
C LYS A 103 10.75 2.44 30.01
N TRP A 104 10.56 3.09 31.17
CA TRP A 104 9.42 3.98 31.36
C TRP A 104 9.51 5.27 30.55
N ASN A 105 10.73 5.77 30.31
CA ASN A 105 11.00 7.03 29.61
C ASN A 105 11.46 6.84 28.15
N SER A 106 11.68 5.61 27.69
CA SER A 106 12.33 5.31 26.40
C SER A 106 11.51 5.73 25.19
N MET A 107 10.18 5.82 25.33
CA MET A 107 9.29 6.27 24.27
C MET A 107 8.29 7.30 24.80
N PRO A 108 8.12 8.44 24.11
CA PRO A 108 7.12 9.43 24.45
C PRO A 108 5.71 8.86 24.29
N TYR A 109 4.75 9.42 25.04
CA TYR A 109 3.39 8.87 25.12
C TYR A 109 2.69 8.75 23.75
N LYS A 110 2.85 9.78 22.89
CA LYS A 110 2.26 9.80 21.55
C LYS A 110 2.78 8.65 20.67
N GLU A 111 4.09 8.50 20.60
CA GLU A 111 4.75 7.42 19.84
C GLU A 111 4.48 6.05 20.44
N ARG A 112 4.42 5.91 21.77
CA ARG A 112 4.02 4.65 22.41
C ARG A 112 2.60 4.23 22.02
N SER A 113 1.67 5.18 21.96
CA SER A 113 0.30 4.94 21.47
C SER A 113 0.29 4.49 20.01
N LEU A 114 1.09 5.14 19.16
CA LEU A 114 1.23 4.83 17.75
C LEU A 114 1.85 3.44 17.53
N TYR A 115 2.91 3.13 18.27
CA TYR A 115 3.62 1.84 18.22
C TYR A 115 2.70 0.67 18.58
N LYS A 116 1.81 0.83 19.58
CA LYS A 116 0.78 -0.19 19.87
C LYS A 116 -0.09 -0.48 18.66
N VAL A 117 -0.54 0.56 17.96
CA VAL A 117 -1.36 0.40 16.74
C VAL A 117 -0.55 -0.24 15.62
N PHE A 118 0.73 0.09 15.48
CA PHE A 118 1.60 -0.53 14.48
C PHE A 118 1.76 -2.04 14.72
N ASN A 119 1.90 -2.46 15.97
CA ASN A 119 1.92 -3.86 16.34
C ASN A 119 0.57 -4.55 16.07
N ASP A 120 -0.55 -3.87 16.35
CA ASP A 120 -1.89 -4.39 16.04
C ASP A 120 -2.10 -4.58 14.53
N ILE A 121 -1.66 -3.61 13.70
CA ILE A 121 -1.68 -3.70 12.24
C ILE A 121 -0.81 -4.88 11.78
N ASP A 122 0.41 -5.02 12.29
CA ASP A 122 1.30 -6.12 11.92
C ASP A 122 0.72 -7.48 12.29
N ALA A 123 0.13 -7.60 13.49
CA ALA A 123 -0.52 -8.83 13.94
C ALA A 123 -1.69 -9.21 13.00
N LYS A 124 -2.55 -8.23 12.65
CA LYS A 124 -3.67 -8.45 11.74
C LYS A 124 -3.23 -8.69 10.29
N CYS A 125 -2.16 -8.06 9.81
CA CYS A 125 -1.61 -8.34 8.49
C CYS A 125 -1.03 -9.75 8.42
N LYS A 126 -0.29 -10.18 9.44
CA LYS A 126 0.27 -11.54 9.54
C LYS A 126 -0.82 -12.61 9.59
N SER A 127 -1.88 -12.41 10.40
CA SER A 127 -2.98 -13.38 10.48
C SER A 127 -3.75 -13.56 9.17
N ASN A 128 -3.69 -12.56 8.27
CA ASN A 128 -4.37 -12.58 6.98
C ASN A 128 -3.42 -12.86 5.79
N ASN A 129 -2.18 -13.28 6.07
CA ASN A 129 -1.15 -13.53 5.05
C ASN A 129 -0.94 -12.34 4.10
N LEU A 130 -0.99 -11.11 4.63
CA LEU A 130 -0.70 -9.91 3.87
C LEU A 130 0.81 -9.66 3.85
N PRO A 131 1.40 -9.33 2.68
CA PRO A 131 2.80 -8.96 2.59
C PRO A 131 3.18 -7.79 3.52
N PRO A 132 4.43 -7.75 4.04
CA PRO A 132 4.87 -6.72 4.97
C PRO A 132 4.83 -5.30 4.37
N ILE A 133 4.96 -5.18 3.05
CA ILE A 133 4.82 -3.89 2.35
C ILE A 133 3.46 -3.24 2.63
N ILE A 134 2.38 -4.02 2.64
CA ILE A 134 1.03 -3.50 2.94
C ILE A 134 0.95 -2.99 4.37
N GLY A 135 1.53 -3.74 5.32
CA GLY A 135 1.59 -3.32 6.73
C GLY A 135 2.34 -2.01 6.90
N ASN A 136 3.51 -1.87 6.27
CA ASN A 136 4.31 -0.63 6.33
C ASN A 136 3.59 0.56 5.70
N THR A 137 2.95 0.37 4.55
CA THR A 137 2.13 1.39 3.90
C THR A 137 0.94 1.80 4.77
N ALA A 138 0.27 0.86 5.42
CA ALA A 138 -0.82 1.14 6.35
C ALA A 138 -0.37 1.92 7.59
N LYS A 139 0.82 1.63 8.12
CA LYS A 139 1.44 2.41 9.22
C LYS A 139 1.73 3.84 8.80
N SER A 140 2.24 4.04 7.58
CA SER A 140 2.45 5.38 7.01
C SER A 140 1.15 6.17 6.97
N PHE A 141 0.06 5.58 6.46
CA PHE A 141 -1.25 6.24 6.45
C PHE A 141 -1.78 6.54 7.86
N TYR A 142 -1.68 5.58 8.78
CA TYR A 142 -2.17 5.77 10.13
C TYR A 142 -1.41 6.88 10.87
N ARG A 143 -0.10 7.01 10.64
CA ARG A 143 0.69 8.12 11.19
C ARG A 143 0.12 9.47 10.77
N THR A 144 -0.06 9.68 9.47
CA THR A 144 -0.66 10.91 8.93
C THR A 144 -2.03 11.20 9.56
N ILE A 145 -2.88 10.18 9.67
CA ILE A 145 -4.21 10.33 10.25
C ILE A 145 -4.15 10.68 11.74
N SER A 146 -3.23 10.07 12.47
CA SER A 146 -3.07 10.32 13.90
C SER A 146 -2.55 11.74 14.20
N GLU A 147 -1.74 12.30 13.31
CA GLU A 147 -1.22 13.68 13.39
C GLU A 147 -2.29 14.72 13.06
N THR A 148 -3.22 14.38 12.16
CA THR A 148 -4.28 15.31 11.70
C THR A 148 -5.52 15.30 12.57
N LYS A 149 -6.04 14.12 12.94
CA LYS A 149 -7.25 14.00 13.75
C LYS A 149 -7.23 12.77 14.66
N ILE A 150 -7.34 13.02 15.96
CA ILE A 150 -7.45 11.96 16.96
C ILE A 150 -8.88 11.41 16.98
N SER A 151 -9.03 10.13 16.67
CA SER A 151 -10.31 9.41 16.71
C SER A 151 -10.37 8.43 17.88
N ARG A 152 -11.57 8.24 18.46
CA ARG A 152 -11.78 7.41 19.67
C ARG A 152 -12.82 6.31 19.44
N GLY A 153 -12.77 5.28 20.30
CA GLY A 153 -13.75 4.17 20.33
C GLY A 153 -13.80 3.36 19.02
N LYS A 154 -15.00 2.94 18.63
CA LYS A 154 -15.25 2.13 17.41
C LYS A 154 -14.74 2.79 16.13
N ASN A 155 -14.75 4.14 16.05
CA ASN A 155 -14.25 4.87 14.91
C ASN A 155 -12.73 4.69 14.74
N ARG A 156 -11.97 4.57 15.84
CA ARG A 156 -10.52 4.32 15.79
C ARG A 156 -10.22 2.98 15.14
N ILE A 157 -10.92 1.93 15.54
CA ILE A 157 -10.75 0.58 14.99
C ILE A 157 -11.12 0.56 13.50
N GLY A 158 -12.22 1.22 13.14
CA GLY A 158 -12.63 1.37 11.73
C GLY A 158 -11.60 2.11 10.88
N ILE A 159 -10.94 3.14 11.42
CA ILE A 159 -9.87 3.87 10.73
C ILE A 159 -8.63 2.99 10.55
N ILE A 160 -8.23 2.21 11.58
CA ILE A 160 -7.09 1.29 11.48
C ILE A 160 -7.32 0.27 10.35
N ALA A 161 -8.52 -0.32 10.29
CA ALA A 161 -8.88 -1.25 9.22
C ALA A 161 -8.95 -0.54 7.85
N ALA A 162 -9.43 0.69 7.80
CA ALA A 162 -9.44 1.50 6.59
C ALA A 162 -8.02 1.81 6.08
N CYS A 163 -7.05 2.07 6.96
CA CYS A 163 -5.65 2.26 6.56
C CYS A 163 -5.12 1.03 5.82
N VAL A 164 -5.45 -0.18 6.28
CA VAL A 164 -5.07 -1.42 5.60
C VAL A 164 -5.80 -1.59 4.26
N TYR A 165 -7.08 -1.21 4.19
CA TYR A 165 -7.83 -1.21 2.92
C TYR A 165 -7.19 -0.29 1.87
N HIS A 166 -6.84 0.94 2.25
CA HIS A 166 -6.21 1.90 1.33
C HIS A 166 -4.77 1.49 0.99
N ALA A 167 -4.01 0.91 1.92
CA ALA A 167 -2.70 0.32 1.64
C ALA A 167 -2.77 -0.84 0.64
N CYS A 168 -3.79 -1.70 0.76
CA CYS A 168 -4.02 -2.77 -0.22
C CYS A 168 -4.31 -2.21 -1.62
N LYS A 169 -5.02 -1.08 -1.69
CA LYS A 169 -5.31 -0.38 -2.95
C LYS A 169 -4.05 0.26 -3.55
N GLU A 170 -3.21 0.87 -2.72
CA GLU A 170 -1.92 1.45 -3.13
C GLU A 170 -0.97 0.38 -3.69
N CYS A 171 -0.94 -0.80 -3.07
CA CYS A 171 -0.11 -1.92 -3.53
C CYS A 171 -0.72 -2.73 -4.69
N ASN A 172 -1.79 -2.27 -5.35
CA ASN A 172 -2.49 -2.98 -6.44
C ASN A 172 -3.01 -4.38 -6.07
N VAL A 173 -3.32 -4.64 -4.79
CA VAL A 173 -3.91 -5.90 -4.33
C VAL A 173 -5.19 -5.59 -3.55
N PRO A 174 -6.25 -5.11 -4.23
CA PRO A 174 -7.46 -4.67 -3.53
C PRO A 174 -8.12 -5.82 -2.75
N ARG A 175 -8.72 -5.45 -1.62
CA ARG A 175 -9.46 -6.32 -0.72
C ARG A 175 -10.87 -5.79 -0.60
N SER A 176 -11.87 -6.66 -0.53
CA SER A 176 -13.24 -6.18 -0.32
C SER A 176 -13.39 -5.64 1.11
N THR A 177 -14.32 -4.70 1.30
CA THR A 177 -14.61 -4.16 2.64
C THR A 177 -15.15 -5.25 3.56
N SER A 178 -15.95 -6.20 3.03
CA SER A 178 -16.45 -7.36 3.77
C SER A 178 -15.34 -8.32 4.19
N GLU A 179 -14.36 -8.60 3.31
CA GLU A 179 -13.18 -9.42 3.66
C GLU A 179 -12.43 -8.80 4.85
N LEU A 180 -12.09 -7.51 4.76
CA LEU A 180 -11.34 -6.84 5.82
C LEU A 180 -12.15 -6.64 7.09
N ALA A 181 -13.47 -6.42 6.99
CA ALA A 181 -14.32 -6.33 8.17
C ALA A 181 -14.25 -7.62 9.00
N HIS A 182 -14.29 -8.78 8.33
CA HIS A 182 -14.11 -10.08 8.97
C HIS A 182 -12.70 -10.27 9.53
N SER A 183 -11.66 -9.91 8.78
CA SER A 183 -10.25 -9.99 9.24
C SER A 183 -9.97 -9.20 10.51
N PHE A 184 -10.64 -8.06 10.68
CA PHE A 184 -10.48 -7.16 11.82
C PHE A 184 -11.53 -7.37 12.93
N ASP A 185 -12.38 -8.39 12.82
CA ASP A 185 -13.47 -8.69 13.76
C ASP A 185 -14.39 -7.48 14.03
N ILE A 186 -14.70 -6.73 12.98
CA ILE A 186 -15.52 -5.51 13.04
C ILE A 186 -16.75 -5.64 12.14
N ASP A 187 -17.81 -4.93 12.51
CA ASP A 187 -19.02 -4.84 11.70
C ASP A 187 -18.73 -4.10 10.37
N SER A 188 -19.34 -4.57 9.28
CA SER A 188 -19.22 -3.99 7.94
C SER A 188 -19.63 -2.52 7.91
N LYS A 189 -20.57 -2.11 8.77
CA LYS A 189 -20.97 -0.70 8.93
C LYS A 189 -19.84 0.17 9.48
N ILE A 190 -19.09 -0.35 10.46
CA ILE A 190 -17.95 0.34 11.07
C ILE A 190 -16.82 0.46 10.05
N MET A 191 -16.56 -0.60 9.28
CA MET A 191 -15.56 -0.58 8.21
C MET A 191 -15.89 0.50 7.15
N THR A 192 -17.14 0.53 6.67
CA THR A 192 -17.58 1.52 5.68
C THR A 192 -17.48 2.95 6.20
N LYS A 193 -17.87 3.17 7.47
CA LYS A 193 -17.69 4.46 8.14
C LYS A 193 -16.21 4.82 8.31
N GLY A 194 -15.37 3.84 8.61
CA GLY A 194 -13.92 3.96 8.67
C GLY A 194 -13.31 4.47 7.37
N CYS A 195 -13.67 3.88 6.23
CA CYS A 195 -13.19 4.32 4.92
C CYS A 195 -13.64 5.75 4.57
N LYS A 196 -14.87 6.13 4.94
CA LYS A 196 -15.36 7.52 4.78
C LYS A 196 -14.54 8.49 5.63
N ASN A 197 -14.38 8.19 6.92
CA ASN A 197 -13.59 9.01 7.84
C ASN A 197 -12.13 9.11 7.40
N PHE A 198 -11.52 8.01 6.95
CA PHE A 198 -10.17 8.00 6.39
C PHE A 198 -10.04 9.01 5.24
N THR A 199 -10.97 8.94 4.29
CA THR A 199 -10.96 9.81 3.10
C THR A 199 -11.18 11.27 3.47
N GLU A 200 -12.02 11.56 4.46
CA GLU A 200 -12.25 12.92 4.96
C GLU A 200 -11.01 13.47 5.66
N ILE A 201 -10.43 12.72 6.59
CA ILE A 201 -9.26 13.14 7.37
C ILE A 201 -8.06 13.38 6.46
N ILE A 202 -7.83 12.49 5.49
CA ILE A 202 -6.68 12.66 4.61
C ILE A 202 -6.86 13.82 3.63
N ARG A 203 -8.09 14.15 3.23
CA ARG A 203 -8.36 15.37 2.44
C ARG A 203 -8.05 16.65 3.22
N MET A 204 -8.20 16.61 4.55
CA MET A 204 -7.81 17.70 5.45
C MET A 204 -6.30 17.75 5.72
N SER A 205 -5.57 16.67 5.45
CA SER A 205 -4.13 16.61 5.68
C SER A 205 -3.35 17.43 4.65
N ASN A 206 -2.17 17.92 5.04
CA ASN A 206 -1.23 18.61 4.15
C ASN A 206 -0.38 17.65 3.29
N ILE A 207 -0.80 16.38 3.14
CA ILE A 207 -0.08 15.40 2.34
C ILE A 207 -0.47 15.51 0.87
N ASP A 208 0.46 15.14 -0.01
CA ASP A 208 0.24 14.94 -1.44
C ASP A 208 -1.03 14.11 -1.70
N LYS A 209 -2.11 14.82 -2.05
CA LYS A 209 -3.43 14.25 -2.36
C LYS A 209 -3.35 13.29 -3.56
N SER A 210 -2.30 13.42 -4.38
CA SER A 210 -1.97 12.52 -5.49
C SER A 210 -1.80 11.08 -5.04
N ARG A 211 -1.27 10.83 -3.83
CA ARG A 211 -1.05 9.46 -3.31
C ARG A 211 -2.33 8.64 -3.21
N ILE A 212 -3.48 9.30 -3.02
CA ILE A 212 -4.79 8.64 -2.88
C ILE A 212 -5.67 8.81 -4.11
N GLN A 213 -5.58 9.95 -4.80
CA GLN A 213 -6.37 10.20 -6.02
C GLN A 213 -5.86 9.40 -7.22
N SER A 214 -4.59 9.01 -7.25
CA SER A 214 -4.00 8.19 -8.32
C SER A 214 -4.38 6.71 -8.26
N HIS A 215 -5.09 6.25 -7.23
CA HIS A 215 -5.40 4.83 -7.11
C HIS A 215 -6.33 4.35 -8.22
N LYS A 216 -5.87 3.34 -8.97
CA LYS A 216 -6.64 2.62 -9.98
C LYS A 216 -8.02 2.21 -9.44
N SER A 217 -9.04 2.35 -10.28
CA SER A 217 -10.37 1.83 -9.99
C SER A 217 -10.31 0.31 -9.80
N ILE A 218 -11.05 -0.18 -8.81
CA ILE A 218 -11.10 -1.62 -8.50
C ILE A 218 -11.89 -2.30 -9.62
N THR A 219 -11.28 -3.27 -10.28
CA THR A 219 -11.89 -4.05 -11.36
C THR A 219 -12.40 -5.39 -10.85
N ILE A 220 -13.25 -6.06 -11.62
CA ILE A 220 -13.77 -7.38 -11.27
C ILE A 220 -12.64 -8.41 -11.25
N GLY A 221 -11.71 -8.30 -12.20
CA GLY A 221 -10.59 -9.23 -12.40
C GLY A 221 -9.63 -9.31 -11.21
N ASP A 222 -9.52 -8.26 -10.40
CA ASP A 222 -8.60 -8.18 -9.26
C ASP A 222 -8.92 -9.20 -8.15
N PHE A 223 -10.17 -9.67 -8.07
CA PHE A 223 -10.62 -10.63 -7.04
C PHE A 223 -10.55 -12.08 -7.50
N ILE A 224 -10.56 -12.33 -8.82
CA ILE A 224 -10.78 -13.65 -9.40
C ILE A 224 -9.67 -14.63 -9.02
N GLU A 225 -8.41 -14.25 -9.16
CA GLU A 225 -7.29 -15.16 -8.85
C GLU A 225 -7.38 -15.71 -7.42
N ARG A 226 -7.70 -14.83 -6.48
CA ARG A 226 -7.77 -15.15 -5.06
C ARG A 226 -8.98 -16.02 -4.72
N PHE A 227 -10.15 -15.67 -5.25
CA PHE A 227 -11.37 -16.45 -5.01
C PHE A 227 -11.27 -17.83 -5.66
N CYS A 228 -10.75 -17.91 -6.89
CA CYS A 228 -10.51 -19.18 -7.57
C CYS A 228 -9.49 -20.05 -6.83
N HIS A 229 -8.39 -19.48 -6.34
CA HIS A 229 -7.41 -20.23 -5.54
C HIS A 229 -8.02 -20.79 -4.25
N LYS A 230 -8.87 -20.02 -3.56
CA LYS A 230 -9.58 -20.51 -2.36
C LYS A 230 -10.63 -21.59 -2.68
N LEU A 231 -11.21 -21.55 -3.88
CA LEU A 231 -12.21 -22.52 -4.35
C LEU A 231 -11.59 -23.73 -5.07
N ASP A 232 -10.26 -23.77 -5.23
CA ASP A 232 -9.51 -24.78 -5.98
C ASP A 232 -9.95 -24.92 -7.46
N ILE A 233 -10.10 -23.78 -8.14
CA ILE A 233 -10.47 -23.70 -9.56
C ILE A 233 -9.21 -23.40 -10.40
N LYS A 234 -8.85 -24.33 -11.30
CA LYS A 234 -7.60 -24.26 -12.09
C LYS A 234 -7.68 -23.29 -13.29
N ASN A 235 -8.83 -23.20 -13.95
CA ASN A 235 -8.98 -22.48 -15.23
C ASN A 235 -9.32 -20.99 -15.06
N ILE A 236 -8.42 -20.24 -14.42
CA ILE A 236 -8.60 -18.82 -14.06
C ILE A 236 -8.70 -17.92 -15.31
N LYS A 237 -8.02 -18.27 -16.41
CA LYS A 237 -7.95 -17.46 -17.65
C LYS A 237 -9.33 -17.21 -18.26
N HIS A 238 -10.18 -18.24 -18.32
CA HIS A 238 -11.52 -18.12 -18.89
C HIS A 238 -12.42 -17.22 -18.05
N ILE A 239 -12.32 -17.33 -16.71
CA ILE A 239 -13.09 -16.50 -15.79
C ILE A 239 -12.67 -15.04 -15.89
N LYS A 240 -11.37 -14.75 -15.97
CA LYS A 240 -10.88 -13.38 -16.19
C LYS A 240 -11.40 -12.76 -17.49
N LYS A 241 -11.39 -13.53 -18.58
CA LYS A 241 -11.92 -13.07 -19.88
C LYS A 241 -13.43 -12.82 -19.81
N LEU A 242 -14.18 -13.66 -19.07
CA LEU A 242 -15.59 -13.44 -18.79
C LEU A 242 -15.82 -12.15 -17.98
N CYS A 243 -14.97 -11.86 -16.99
CA CYS A 243 -15.03 -10.60 -16.25
C CYS A 243 -14.76 -9.38 -17.16
N SER A 244 -13.75 -9.44 -18.03
CA SER A 244 -13.48 -8.38 -19.00
C SER A 244 -14.67 -8.16 -19.94
N LEU A 245 -15.32 -9.24 -20.41
CA LEU A 245 -16.54 -9.14 -21.21
C LEU A 245 -17.66 -8.44 -20.43
N CYS A 246 -17.89 -8.82 -19.16
CA CYS A 246 -18.87 -8.15 -18.31
C CYS A 246 -18.62 -6.65 -18.14
N GLU A 247 -17.34 -6.23 -18.05
CA GLU A 247 -16.95 -4.82 -17.98
C GLU A 247 -17.21 -4.10 -19.32
N THR A 248 -16.83 -4.70 -20.45
CA THR A 248 -17.06 -4.10 -21.78
C THR A 248 -18.55 -3.95 -22.12
N LEU A 249 -19.39 -4.84 -21.60
CA LEU A 249 -20.85 -4.79 -21.79
C LEU A 249 -21.55 -3.88 -20.78
N GLY A 250 -20.83 -3.26 -19.84
CA GLY A 250 -21.42 -2.34 -18.85
C GLY A 250 -22.30 -3.03 -17.80
N LEU A 251 -22.21 -4.35 -17.64
CA LEU A 251 -23.05 -5.12 -16.70
C LEU A 251 -22.70 -4.85 -15.23
N SER A 252 -21.51 -4.28 -14.98
CA SER A 252 -20.95 -3.99 -13.67
C SER A 252 -21.52 -2.77 -12.94
N ASN A 253 -22.31 -1.91 -13.59
CA ASN A 253 -22.66 -0.60 -13.03
C ASN A 253 -23.53 -0.65 -11.77
N ASP A 254 -24.44 -1.62 -11.67
CA ASP A 254 -25.40 -1.70 -10.55
C ASP A 254 -24.89 -2.53 -9.36
N ASN A 255 -23.75 -3.21 -9.51
CA ASN A 255 -23.28 -4.20 -8.56
C ASN A 255 -21.82 -3.96 -8.20
N THR A 256 -21.46 -4.23 -6.95
CA THR A 256 -20.07 -4.09 -6.53
C THR A 256 -19.16 -5.08 -7.26
N PRO A 257 -17.92 -4.71 -7.63
CA PRO A 257 -16.99 -5.60 -8.31
C PRO A 257 -16.83 -7.01 -7.69
N PRO A 258 -16.70 -7.17 -6.35
CA PRO A 258 -16.60 -8.51 -5.75
C PRO A 258 -17.90 -9.33 -5.89
N ALA A 259 -19.07 -8.69 -5.91
CA ALA A 259 -20.35 -9.36 -6.14
C ALA A 259 -20.46 -9.89 -7.57
N MET A 260 -20.05 -9.06 -8.54
CA MET A 260 -20.01 -9.47 -9.94
C MET A 260 -18.99 -10.60 -10.16
N ALA A 261 -17.80 -10.50 -9.56
CA ALA A 261 -16.78 -11.56 -9.59
C ALA A 261 -17.32 -12.91 -9.09
N SER A 262 -18.07 -12.89 -7.98
CA SER A 262 -18.70 -14.10 -7.43
C SER A 262 -19.76 -14.68 -8.37
N GLY A 263 -20.52 -13.83 -9.05
CA GLY A 263 -21.48 -14.23 -10.09
C GLY A 263 -20.81 -14.88 -11.30
N CYS A 264 -19.70 -14.30 -11.79
CA CYS A 264 -18.88 -14.84 -12.88
C CYS A 264 -18.33 -16.23 -12.53
N ILE A 265 -17.81 -16.41 -11.31
CA ILE A 265 -17.30 -17.70 -10.83
C ILE A 265 -18.42 -18.73 -10.76
N TYR A 266 -19.59 -18.37 -10.20
CA TYR A 266 -20.72 -19.29 -10.10
C TYR A 266 -21.26 -19.70 -11.47
N LEU A 267 -21.36 -18.77 -12.42
CA LEU A 267 -21.76 -19.06 -13.81
C LEU A 267 -20.81 -20.06 -14.46
N TYR A 268 -19.50 -19.84 -14.31
CA TYR A 268 -18.47 -20.74 -14.82
C TYR A 268 -18.57 -22.14 -14.20
N CYS A 269 -18.73 -22.24 -12.88
CA CYS A 269 -18.87 -23.52 -12.19
C CYS A 269 -20.13 -24.28 -12.64
N LYS A 270 -21.26 -23.57 -12.79
CA LYS A 270 -22.54 -24.16 -13.23
C LYS A 270 -22.44 -24.73 -14.66
N ARG A 271 -21.75 -24.03 -15.57
CA ARG A 271 -21.65 -24.47 -16.97
C ARG A 271 -20.73 -25.68 -17.15
N LEU A 272 -19.59 -25.70 -16.46
CA LEU A 272 -18.64 -26.82 -16.50
C LEU A 272 -18.97 -27.97 -15.54
N ASN A 273 -20.16 -27.96 -14.93
CA ASN A 273 -20.59 -28.94 -13.92
C ASN A 273 -19.55 -29.16 -12.80
N ILE A 274 -18.87 -28.09 -12.37
CA ILE A 274 -17.94 -28.15 -11.24
C ILE A 274 -18.77 -28.12 -9.96
N ASP A 275 -18.59 -29.13 -9.10
CA ASP A 275 -19.32 -29.27 -7.83
C ASP A 275 -18.86 -28.23 -6.78
N LYS A 276 -19.37 -27.00 -6.93
CA LYS A 276 -19.19 -25.90 -5.98
C LYS A 276 -20.54 -25.30 -5.63
N SER A 277 -20.98 -25.54 -4.40
CA SER A 277 -22.24 -25.00 -3.89
C SER A 277 -22.20 -23.48 -3.77
N LYS A 278 -23.36 -22.83 -3.92
CA LYS A 278 -23.54 -21.38 -3.68
C LYS A 278 -23.06 -20.97 -2.28
N LYS A 279 -23.28 -21.84 -1.28
CA LYS A 279 -22.83 -21.68 0.10
C LYS A 279 -21.31 -21.55 0.18
N ASN A 280 -20.58 -22.44 -0.50
CA ASN A 280 -19.12 -22.41 -0.50
C ASN A 280 -18.58 -21.12 -1.14
N ILE A 281 -19.14 -20.71 -2.29
CA ILE A 281 -18.74 -19.46 -2.96
C ILE A 281 -19.08 -18.23 -2.09
N SER A 282 -20.25 -18.22 -1.46
CA SER A 282 -20.69 -17.18 -0.52
C SER A 282 -19.71 -17.03 0.65
N GLU A 283 -19.27 -18.15 1.24
CA GLU A 283 -18.33 -18.16 2.36
C GLU A 283 -16.94 -17.65 1.98
N VAL A 284 -16.44 -18.01 0.79
CA VAL A 284 -15.13 -17.58 0.29
C VAL A 284 -15.13 -16.10 -0.08
N CYS A 285 -16.16 -15.65 -0.81
CA CYS A 285 -16.25 -14.28 -1.32
C CYS A 285 -16.84 -13.30 -0.29
N LYS A 286 -17.38 -13.81 0.83
CA LYS A 286 -18.06 -13.05 1.88
C LYS A 286 -19.21 -12.18 1.35
N ILE A 287 -20.00 -12.75 0.43
CA ILE A 287 -21.15 -12.10 -0.22
C ILE A 287 -22.37 -13.01 -0.11
N SER A 288 -23.54 -12.43 0.12
CA SER A 288 -24.77 -13.21 0.30
C SER A 288 -25.15 -14.04 -0.95
N GLU A 289 -25.69 -15.24 -0.73
CA GLU A 289 -26.15 -16.13 -1.80
C GLU A 289 -27.19 -15.47 -2.72
N VAL A 290 -28.07 -14.64 -2.14
CA VAL A 290 -29.09 -13.90 -2.89
C VAL A 290 -28.43 -12.91 -3.87
N THR A 291 -27.37 -12.23 -3.43
CA THR A 291 -26.61 -11.31 -4.29
C THR A 291 -25.88 -12.06 -5.41
N ILE A 292 -25.27 -13.21 -5.09
CA ILE A 292 -24.63 -14.07 -6.10
C ILE A 292 -25.65 -14.50 -7.15
N ASN A 293 -26.84 -14.94 -6.71
CA ASN A 293 -27.90 -15.37 -7.61
C ASN A 293 -28.44 -14.23 -8.50
N LYS A 294 -28.53 -13.01 -7.96
CA LYS A 294 -28.90 -11.81 -8.73
C LYS A 294 -27.86 -11.49 -9.81
N CYS A 295 -26.57 -11.47 -9.45
CA CYS A 295 -25.48 -11.22 -10.40
C CYS A 295 -25.43 -12.31 -11.47
N PHE A 296 -25.54 -13.57 -11.06
CA PHE A 296 -25.61 -14.72 -11.95
C PHE A 296 -26.70 -14.59 -13.02
N LYS A 297 -27.95 -14.34 -12.63
CA LYS A 297 -29.06 -14.19 -13.57
C LYS A 297 -28.84 -13.03 -14.55
N LYS A 298 -28.26 -11.93 -14.06
CA LYS A 298 -27.92 -10.77 -14.90
C LYS A 298 -26.91 -11.13 -15.98
N ILE A 299 -25.91 -11.94 -15.64
CA ILE A 299 -24.88 -12.39 -16.58
C ILE A 299 -25.44 -13.45 -17.54
N GLU A 300 -26.24 -14.40 -17.05
CA GLU A 300 -26.84 -15.50 -17.83
C GLU A 300 -27.77 -14.99 -18.94
N ASN A 301 -28.49 -13.89 -18.72
CA ASN A 301 -29.41 -13.31 -19.70
C ASN A 301 -28.73 -12.68 -20.95
N ASN A 302 -27.40 -12.62 -21.03
CA ASN A 302 -26.70 -11.99 -22.15
C ASN A 302 -26.20 -13.02 -23.17
N GLU A 303 -26.72 -12.94 -24.39
CA GLU A 303 -26.40 -13.84 -25.50
C GLU A 303 -24.89 -13.91 -25.82
N LYS A 304 -24.18 -12.77 -25.81
CA LYS A 304 -22.72 -12.72 -26.06
C LYS A 304 -21.89 -13.49 -25.04
N ILE A 305 -22.36 -13.57 -23.80
CA ILE A 305 -21.67 -14.32 -22.74
C ILE A 305 -21.95 -15.81 -22.90
N GLU A 306 -23.17 -16.16 -23.31
CA GLU A 306 -23.54 -17.52 -23.65
C GLU A 306 -22.75 -18.05 -24.85
N GLU A 307 -22.60 -17.25 -25.92
CA GLU A 307 -21.74 -17.58 -27.06
C GLU A 307 -20.29 -17.84 -26.64
N TYR A 308 -19.73 -16.98 -25.78
CA TYR A 308 -18.37 -17.17 -25.27
C TYR A 308 -18.27 -18.45 -24.42
N LEU A 309 -19.26 -18.76 -23.59
CA LEU A 309 -19.26 -19.98 -22.79
C LEU A 309 -19.34 -21.24 -23.67
N LEU A 310 -20.10 -21.21 -24.78
CA LEU A 310 -20.16 -22.31 -25.76
C LEU A 310 -18.82 -22.58 -26.46
N THR A 311 -17.94 -21.57 -26.57
CA THR A 311 -16.59 -21.78 -27.11
C THR A 311 -15.67 -22.53 -26.15
N ILE A 312 -15.95 -22.52 -24.85
CA ILE A 312 -15.15 -23.20 -23.82
C ILE A 312 -15.47 -24.69 -23.79
N ASP A 313 -16.73 -25.09 -24.04
CA ASP A 313 -17.13 -26.50 -24.07
C ASP A 313 -16.56 -27.27 -25.29
N LYS A 314 -16.07 -26.55 -26.30
CA LYS A 314 -15.48 -27.13 -27.54
C LYS A 314 -13.95 -27.31 -27.47
N SER A 315 -13.31 -26.89 -26.38
CA SER A 315 -11.85 -26.89 -26.18
C SER A 315 -11.46 -27.75 -24.99
#